data_AF-A0A7U9SNM2-F1
#
_entry.id   AF-A0A7U9SNM2-F1
#
_cell.length_a   1.000
_cell.length_b   1.000
_cell.length_c   1.000
_cell.angle_alpha   90.00
_cell.angle_beta   90.00
_cell.angle_gamma   90.00
#
_symmetry.space_group_name_H-M   'P 1'
#
loop_
_entity.id
_entity.type
_entity.pdbx_description
1 polymer ?
#
loop_
_entity_poly.entity_id
_entity_poly.type
_entity_poly.pdbx_seq_one_letter_code
_entity_poly.pdbx_strand_id
1 'polypeptide(L)'
;MWERLGCFNYAPTYFGTSFPEVTDIRENKDGTLTLTVDAVCSMILCDDAVITHELTVKFAEDGSFRYLGNKILDDGLSNIPEYQYRIVRK
;
A
#
# COMPACT_ATOMS: atom_id res chain seq x y z
N MET A 1 -21.56 7.58 16.26
CA MET A 1 -22.37 6.36 16.04
C MET A 1 -21.71 5.60 14.89
N TRP A 2 -21.51 4.29 15.01
CA TRP A 2 -20.96 3.49 13.90
C TRP A 2 -22.02 3.36 12.80
N GLU A 3 -21.72 3.82 11.60
CA GLU A 3 -22.61 3.62 10.45
C GLU A 3 -22.38 2.24 9.82
N ARG A 4 -23.48 1.56 9.49
CA ARG A 4 -23.45 0.25 8.83
C ARG A 4 -23.08 0.44 7.36
N LEU A 5 -22.14 -0.37 6.86
CA LEU A 5 -21.78 -0.40 5.44
C LEU A 5 -23.01 -0.76 4.56
N GLY A 6 -23.20 -0.03 3.48
CA GLY A 6 -24.35 -0.05 2.58
C GLY A 6 -24.10 0.81 1.34
N CYS A 7 -25.14 0.99 0.51
CA CYS A 7 -25.05 1.87 -0.66
C CYS A 7 -24.65 3.28 -0.23
N PHE A 8 -23.70 3.89 -0.93
CA PHE A 8 -23.15 5.25 -0.69
C PHE A 8 -22.16 5.42 0.47
N ASN A 9 -21.91 4.40 1.30
CA ASN A 9 -20.83 4.43 2.30
C ASN A 9 -19.90 3.19 2.24
N TYR A 10 -20.12 2.32 1.25
CA TYR A 10 -19.22 1.24 0.85
C TYR A 10 -18.55 1.60 -0.47
N ALA A 11 -17.29 2.03 -0.40
CA ALA A 11 -16.41 2.04 -1.57
C ALA A 11 -15.80 0.63 -1.71
N PRO A 12 -15.90 -0.03 -2.88
CA PRO A 12 -15.17 -1.27 -3.11
C PRO A 12 -13.69 -1.03 -2.81
N THR A 13 -13.12 -1.78 -1.87
CA THR A 13 -11.72 -1.60 -1.47
C THR A 13 -10.83 -2.25 -2.53
N TYR A 14 -10.60 -1.57 -3.65
CA TYR A 14 -9.68 -2.04 -4.70
C TYR A 14 -8.28 -2.32 -4.14
N PHE A 15 -7.84 -1.52 -3.16
CA PHE A 15 -6.61 -1.70 -2.38
C PHE A 15 -6.65 -2.87 -1.40
N GLY A 16 -7.84 -3.21 -0.87
CA GLY A 16 -7.98 -4.33 0.05
C GLY A 16 -7.90 -5.68 -0.66
N THR A 17 -8.12 -5.69 -1.98
CA THR A 17 -8.11 -6.88 -2.83
C THR A 17 -6.90 -6.94 -3.77
N SER A 18 -5.98 -5.97 -3.70
CA SER A 18 -4.76 -5.98 -4.50
C SER A 18 -3.75 -6.98 -3.95
N PHE A 19 -3.05 -7.69 -4.84
CA PHE A 19 -1.95 -8.58 -4.49
C PHE A 19 -0.65 -7.78 -4.51
N PRO A 20 0.11 -7.78 -3.40
CA PRO A 20 1.43 -7.15 -3.38
C PRO A 20 2.44 -8.05 -4.10
N GLU A 21 3.14 -7.49 -5.07
CA GLU A 21 4.23 -8.14 -5.80
C GLU A 21 5.51 -7.34 -5.60
N VAL A 22 6.60 -8.02 -5.22
CA VAL A 22 7.92 -7.39 -5.09
C VAL A 22 8.60 -7.46 -6.44
N THR A 23 8.85 -6.31 -7.06
CA THR A 23 9.46 -6.23 -8.40
C THR A 23 10.95 -5.88 -8.37
N ASP A 24 11.43 -5.26 -7.30
CA ASP A 24 12.85 -4.97 -7.11
C ASP A 24 13.27 -5.00 -5.64
N ILE A 25 14.55 -5.31 -5.41
CA ILE A 25 15.16 -5.36 -4.07
C ILE A 25 16.51 -4.66 -4.11
N ARG A 26 16.67 -3.63 -3.27
CA ARG A 26 17.92 -2.89 -3.11
C ARG A 26 18.41 -2.92 -1.67
N GLU A 27 19.66 -3.36 -1.48
CA GLU A 27 20.37 -3.22 -0.21
C GLU A 27 21.07 -1.85 -0.14
N ASN A 28 20.80 -1.10 0.93
CA ASN A 28 21.39 0.20 1.17
C ASN A 28 22.69 0.05 1.99
N LYS A 29 23.58 1.04 1.88
CA LYS A 29 24.90 1.02 2.56
C LYS A 29 24.82 0.99 4.09
N ASP A 30 23.67 1.34 4.66
CA ASP A 30 23.40 1.34 6.10
C ASP A 30 22.87 -0.01 6.62
N GLY A 31 22.81 -1.03 5.76
CA GLY A 31 22.28 -2.36 6.07
C GLY A 31 20.76 -2.42 6.14
N THR A 32 20.06 -1.41 5.62
CA THR A 32 18.61 -1.47 5.38
C THR A 32 18.32 -2.02 3.99
N LEU A 33 17.12 -2.55 3.81
CA LEU A 33 16.67 -3.15 2.57
C LEU A 33 15.42 -2.41 2.08
N THR A 34 15.48 -1.90 0.85
CA THR A 34 14.37 -1.25 0.16
C THR A 34 13.78 -2.24 -0.83
N LEU A 35 12.48 -2.48 -0.70
CA LEU A 35 11.67 -3.30 -1.60
C LEU A 35 10.83 -2.36 -2.47
N THR A 36 10.89 -2.53 -3.79
CA THR A 36 9.91 -1.92 -4.69
C THR A 36 8.75 -2.88 -4.81
N VAL A 37 7.56 -2.40 -4.47
CA VAL A 37 6.36 -3.23 -4.36
C VAL A 37 5.24 -2.62 -5.19
N ASP A 38 4.71 -3.45 -6.09
CA ASP A 38 3.57 -3.13 -6.94
C ASP A 38 2.31 -3.77 -6.36
N ALA A 39 1.29 -2.95 -6.13
CA ALA A 39 -0.02 -3.41 -5.71
C ALA A 39 -0.88 -3.65 -6.96
N VAL A 40 -0.98 -4.90 -7.40
CA VAL A 40 -1.69 -5.29 -8.63
C VAL A 40 -3.12 -5.71 -8.29
N CYS A 41 -4.12 -5.22 -9.03
CA CYS A 41 -5.53 -5.56 -8.81
C CYS A 41 -6.13 -6.19 -10.06
N SER A 42 -6.47 -7.48 -10.00
CA SER A 42 -7.03 -8.24 -11.13
C SER A 42 -8.43 -7.77 -11.57
N MET A 43 -9.07 -6.89 -10.81
CA MET A 43 -10.41 -6.35 -11.09
C MET A 43 -10.37 -5.10 -11.98
N ILE A 44 -9.19 -4.49 -12.16
CA ILE A 44 -8.97 -3.36 -13.07
C ILE A 44 -8.33 -3.95 -14.34
N LEU A 45 -9.02 -3.81 -15.47
CA LEU A 45 -8.69 -4.40 -16.78
C LEU A 45 -7.52 -3.71 -17.51
N CYS A 46 -6.59 -3.09 -16.78
CA CYS A 46 -5.35 -2.55 -17.33
C CYS A 46 -4.21 -3.12 -16.48
N ASP A 47 -3.24 -3.77 -17.13
CA ASP A 47 -2.09 -4.48 -16.56
C ASP A 47 -1.13 -3.60 -15.71
N ASP A 48 -1.57 -2.42 -15.27
CA ASP A 48 -0.74 -1.44 -14.59
C ASP A 48 -0.93 -1.55 -13.06
N ALA A 49 0.18 -1.51 -12.32
CA ALA A 49 0.17 -1.49 -10.87
C ALA A 49 -0.72 -0.34 -10.36
N VAL A 50 -1.62 -0.63 -9.42
CA VAL A 50 -2.53 0.39 -8.84
C VAL A 50 -1.72 1.41 -8.04
N ILE A 51 -0.69 0.95 -7.34
CA ILE A 51 0.33 1.73 -6.66
C ILE A 51 1.66 1.01 -6.78
N THR A 52 2.72 1.76 -7.08
CA THR A 52 4.10 1.35 -6.85
C THR A 52 4.62 2.06 -5.60
N HIS A 53 5.31 1.36 -4.70
CA HIS A 53 5.89 1.97 -3.50
C HIS A 53 7.23 1.35 -3.09
N GLU A 54 8.08 2.16 -2.47
CA GLU A 54 9.31 1.73 -1.83
C GLU A 54 9.07 1.46 -0.33
N LEU A 55 9.16 0.20 0.06
CA LEU A 55 9.10 -0.25 1.45
C LEU A 55 10.52 -0.43 1.99
N THR A 56 10.89 0.33 3.02
CA THR A 56 12.21 0.20 3.66
C THR A 56 12.08 -0.55 4.98
N VAL A 57 12.83 -1.64 5.09
CA VAL A 57 12.88 -2.50 6.27
C VAL A 57 14.32 -2.74 6.73
N LYS A 58 14.47 -3.17 7.98
CA LYS A 58 15.74 -3.68 8.49
C LYS A 58 15.51 -5.06 9.10
N PHE A 59 16.14 -6.08 8.53
CA PHE A 59 16.10 -7.43 9.09
C PHE A 59 17.01 -7.52 10.31
N ALA A 60 16.59 -8.30 11.30
CA ALA A 60 17.38 -8.69 12.44
C ALA A 60 17.87 -10.13 12.27
N GLU A 61 18.88 -10.52 13.06
CA GLU A 61 19.52 -11.85 12.96
C GLU A 61 18.57 -13.01 13.32
N ASP A 62 17.49 -12.73 14.06
CA ASP A 62 16.45 -13.70 14.42
C ASP A 62 15.41 -13.93 13.31
N GLY A 63 15.58 -13.29 12.15
CA GLY A 63 14.65 -13.35 11.03
C GLY A 63 13.44 -12.42 11.16
N SER A 64 13.35 -11.64 12.24
CA SER A 64 12.39 -10.55 12.34
C SER A 64 12.79 -9.37 11.46
N PHE A 65 11.86 -8.44 11.22
CA PHE A 65 12.17 -7.21 10.51
C PHE A 65 11.51 -6.01 11.18
N ARG A 66 12.16 -4.86 11.05
CA ARG A 66 11.64 -3.58 11.51
C ARG A 66 11.23 -2.74 10.31
N TYR A 67 9.98 -2.32 10.29
CA TYR A 67 9.48 -1.30 9.37
C TYR A 67 10.17 0.05 9.65
N LEU A 68 10.75 0.67 8.62
CA LEU A 68 11.41 1.97 8.72
C LEU A 68 10.70 3.07 7.94
N GLY A 69 10.05 2.73 6.83
CA GLY A 69 9.35 3.71 6.02
C GLY A 69 8.64 3.09 4.83
N ASN A 70 7.67 3.83 4.30
CA ASN A 70 6.96 3.54 3.08
C ASN A 70 6.85 4.82 2.27
N LYS A 71 7.22 4.78 1.00
CA LYS A 71 7.13 5.91 0.08
C LYS A 71 6.41 5.46 -1.18
N ILE A 72 5.26 6.05 -1.45
CA ILE A 72 4.53 5.84 -2.70
C ILE A 72 5.32 6.52 -3.83
N LEU A 73 5.51 5.80 -4.94
CA LEU A 73 6.14 6.27 -6.16
C LEU A 73 5.07 6.72 -7.18
N ASP A 74 5.51 7.56 -8.11
CA ASP A 74 4.71 8.11 -9.22
C ASP A 74 3.39 8.79 -8.81
N ASP A 75 2.47 8.93 -9.76
CA ASP A 75 1.10 9.41 -9.58
C ASP A 75 0.19 8.36 -8.92
N GLY A 76 0.76 7.37 -8.22
CA GLY A 76 0.00 6.42 -7.39
C GLY A 76 -0.93 7.11 -6.39
N LEU A 77 -0.63 8.34 -5.97
CA LEU A 77 -1.53 9.17 -5.15
C LEU A 77 -2.77 9.68 -5.89
N SER A 78 -2.73 9.88 -7.20
CA SER A 78 -3.88 10.34 -8.00
C SER A 78 -5.00 9.30 -8.05
N ASN A 79 -4.65 8.02 -7.90
CA ASN A 79 -5.60 6.90 -7.89
C ASN A 79 -5.98 6.44 -6.47
N ILE A 80 -5.36 7.01 -5.44
CA ILE A 80 -5.71 6.72 -4.04
C ILE A 80 -6.91 7.58 -3.64
N PRO A 81 -8.06 6.97 -3.28
CA PRO A 81 -9.18 7.75 -2.78
C PRO A 81 -8.79 8.45 -1.47
N GLU A 82 -9.28 9.67 -1.29
CA GLU A 82 -9.07 10.39 -0.04
C GLU A 82 -9.54 9.56 1.16
N TYR A 83 -8.80 9.67 2.26
CA TYR A 83 -9.12 8.94 3.48
C TYR A 83 -10.51 9.34 3.99
N GLN A 84 -11.45 8.39 3.94
CA GLN A 84 -12.78 8.59 4.48
C GLN A 84 -12.79 8.29 5.98
N TYR A 85 -12.88 9.35 6.78
CA TYR A 85 -13.02 9.22 8.23
C TYR A 85 -14.31 8.48 8.58
N ARG A 86 -14.19 7.36 9.30
CA ARG A 86 -15.34 6.61 9.81
C ARG A 86 -16.11 7.34 10.92
N ILE A 87 -15.56 8.43 11.45
CA ILE A 87 -16.18 9.24 12.50
C ILE A 87 -15.98 10.71 12.12
N VAL A 88 -17.08 11.40 11.86
CA VAL A 88 -17.10 12.87 11.74
C VAL A 88 -17.17 13.44 13.16
N ARG A 89 -16.17 14.21 13.60
CA ARG A 89 -16.30 15.00 14.83
C ARG A 89 -17.32 16.11 14.57
N LYS A 90 -18.39 16.15 15.37
CA LYS A 90 -19.33 17.27 15.43
C LYS A 90 -18.68 18.49 16.06
#